data_AF-A0A923L0A8-F1
#
_entry.id   AF-A0A923L0A8-F1
#
_cell.length_a   1.000
_cell.length_b   1.000
_cell.length_c   1.000
_cell.angle_alpha   90.00
_cell.angle_beta   90.00
_cell.angle_gamma   90.00
#
_symmetry.space_group_name_H-M   'P 1'
#
loop_
_entity.id
_entity.type
_entity.pdbx_description
1 polymer ?
#
loop_
_entity_poly.entity_id
_entity_poly.type
_entity_poly.pdbx_seq_one_letter_code
_entity_poly.pdbx_strand_id
1 'polypeptide(L)' 'MKCQVVAEECVQDGIAVPCYGIACEGDCIHAVSRDRGFVEELTGRMERENLSPLHFRDYIEDALLRRSLP' A
#
# COMPACT_ATOMS: atom_id res chain seq x y z
N MET A 1 1.78 -2.48 15.39
CA MET A 1 2.81 -2.10 14.41
C MET A 1 2.47 -0.71 13.91
N LYS A 2 3.41 0.25 13.89
CA LYS A 2 3.14 1.59 13.34
C LYS A 2 3.49 1.59 11.85
N CYS A 3 2.56 2.02 11.02
CA CYS A 3 2.75 2.20 9.59
C CYS A 3 2.31 3.61 9.19
N GLN A 4 3.00 4.18 8.20
CA GLN A 4 2.74 5.52 7.70
C GLN A 4 2.61 5.49 6.18
N VAL A 5 1.67 6.27 5.66
CA VAL A 5 1.53 6.44 4.21
C VAL A 5 2.64 7.35 3.71
N VAL A 6 3.38 6.89 2.70
CA VAL A 6 4.44 7.66 2.06
C VAL A 6 4.00 8.04 0.65
N ALA A 7 4.26 9.29 0.25
CA ALA A 7 4.00 9.76 -1.10
C ALA A 7 5.23 9.46 -1.97
N GLU A 8 4.99 8.85 -3.13
CA GLU A 8 6.04 8.35 -4.01
C GLU A 8 5.67 8.57 -5.48
N GLU A 9 6.62 8.31 -6.36
CA GLU A 9 6.42 8.36 -7.81
C GLU A 9 6.53 6.95 -8.37
N CYS A 10 5.51 6.55 -9.13
CA CYS A 10 5.44 5.26 -9.79
C CYS A 10 5.58 5.45 -11.29
N VAL A 11 6.23 4.52 -11.97
CA VAL A 11 6.31 4.55 -13.44
C VAL A 11 5.17 3.71 -14.00
N GLN A 12 4.21 4.36 -14.65
CA GLN A 12 3.13 3.72 -15.38
C GLN A 12 3.23 4.13 -16.84
N ASP A 13 3.36 3.15 -17.75
CA ASP A 13 3.52 3.38 -19.19
C ASP A 13 4.68 4.33 -19.54
N GLY A 14 5.77 4.27 -18.77
CA GLY A 14 6.95 5.14 -18.94
C GLY A 14 6.77 6.57 -18.42
N ILE A 15 5.65 6.88 -17.76
CA ILE A 15 5.35 8.19 -17.17
C ILE A 15 5.42 8.09 -15.66
N ALA A 16 6.14 9.02 -15.02
CA ALA A 16 6.12 9.18 -13.58
C ALA A 16 4.76 9.74 -13.15
N VAL A 17 4.01 8.94 -12.40
CA VAL A 17 2.70 9.30 -11.85
C VAL A 17 2.75 9.30 -10.34
N PRO A 18 2.05 10.23 -9.67
CA PRO A 18 1.97 10.24 -8.22
C PRO A 18 1.29 8.98 -7.72
N CYS A 19 1.92 8.34 -6.74
CA CYS A 19 1.41 7.18 -6.05
C CYS A 19 1.75 7.24 -4.56
N TYR A 20 1.24 6.26 -3.83
CA TYR A 20 1.38 6.18 -2.40
C TYR A 20 1.86 4.77 -2.06
N GLY A 21 2.89 4.72 -1.22
CA GLY A 21 3.38 3.52 -0.57
C GLY A 21 3.04 3.53 0.91
N ILE A 22 3.50 2.51 1.62
CA ILE A 22 3.34 2.39 3.06
C ILE A 22 4.68 1.99 3.65
N ALA A 23 5.18 2.81 4.58
CA ALA A 23 6.37 2.52 5.35
C ALA A 23 5.98 2.03 6.75
N CYS A 24 6.49 0.89 7.17
CA CYS A 24 6.32 0.33 8.51
C CYS A 24 7.68 0.21 9.21
N GLU A 25 7.70 -0.05 10.52
CA GLU A 25 8.95 -0.24 11.26
C GLU A 25 9.75 -1.45 10.72
N GLY A 26 10.79 -1.17 9.91
CA GLY A 26 11.70 -2.16 9.34
C GLY A 26 11.37 -2.62 7.91
N ASP A 27 10.24 -2.19 7.34
CA ASP A 27 9.82 -2.60 5.98
C ASP A 27 9.09 -1.46 5.25
N CYS A 28 9.14 -1.45 3.93
CA CYS A 28 8.49 -0.43 3.12
C CYS A 28 7.92 -1.04 1.84
N ILE A 29 6.61 -0.88 1.66
CA ILE A 29 5.94 -1.27 0.43
C ILE A 29 5.75 -0.04 -0.42
N HIS A 30 6.50 -0.03 -1.52
CA HIS A 30 6.45 1.02 -2.52
C HIS A 30 5.29 0.78 -3.49
N ALA A 31 4.82 1.86 -4.12
CA ALA A 31 3.91 1.79 -5.26
C ALA A 31 2.58 1.04 -5.02
N VAL A 32 1.98 1.20 -3.85
CA VAL A 32 0.76 0.48 -3.45
C VAL A 32 -0.45 0.91 -4.27
N SER A 33 -0.74 2.21 -4.32
CA SER A 33 -1.87 2.73 -5.08
C SER A 33 -1.72 4.21 -5.38
N ARG A 34 -2.43 4.70 -6.39
CA ARG A 34 -2.54 6.13 -6.71
C ARG A 34 -3.56 6.85 -5.85
N ASP A 35 -4.37 6.10 -5.10
CA ASP A 35 -5.41 6.63 -4.23
C ASP A 35 -4.90 6.68 -2.79
N ARG A 36 -4.62 7.90 -2.30
CA ARG A 36 -4.16 8.11 -0.92
C ARG A 36 -5.15 7.56 0.11
N GLY A 37 -6.45 7.81 -0.09
CA GLY A 37 -7.49 7.41 0.86
C GLY A 37 -7.56 5.89 1.00
N PHE A 38 -7.38 5.16 -0.10
CA PHE A 38 -7.26 3.71 -0.08
C PHE A 38 -6.03 3.24 0.70
N VAL A 39 -4.88 3.87 0.50
CA VAL A 39 -3.65 3.51 1.23
C VAL A 39 -3.77 3.85 2.73
N GLU A 40 -4.43 4.96 3.09
CA GLU A 40 -4.77 5.29 4.47
C GLU A 40 -5.75 4.28 5.08
N GLU A 41 -6.76 3.83 4.34
CA GLU A 41 -7.70 2.80 4.78
C GLU A 41 -7.01 1.45 5.01
N LEU A 42 -6.16 1.02 4.08
CA LEU A 42 -5.35 -0.19 4.21
C LEU A 42 -4.48 -0.12 5.46
N THR A 43 -3.75 0.99 5.64
CA THR A 43 -2.89 1.21 6.81
C THR A 43 -3.70 1.13 8.11
N GLY A 44 -4.87 1.81 8.17
CA GLY A 44 -5.73 1.77 9.35
C GLY A 44 -6.42 0.43 9.61
N ARG A 45 -6.63 -0.40 8.58
CA ARG A 45 -7.09 -1.79 8.74
C ARG A 45 -5.98 -2.67 9.31
N MET A 46 -4.77 -2.54 8.79
CA MET A 46 -3.62 -3.29 9.28
C MET A 46 -3.29 -3.02 10.73
N GLU A 47 -3.35 -1.75 11.15
CA GLU A 47 -3.12 -1.39 12.56
C GLU A 47 -4.18 -2.02 13.47
N ARG A 48 -5.44 -2.11 13.01
CA ARG A 48 -6.54 -2.75 13.74
C ARG A 48 -6.40 -4.27 13.80
N GLU A 49 -5.98 -4.89 12.70
CA GLU A 49 -5.83 -6.35 12.60
C GLU A 49 -4.47 -6.84 13.11
N ASN A 50 -3.57 -5.92 13.47
CA ASN A 50 -2.20 -6.17 13.91
C ASN A 50 -1.45 -7.11 12.95
N LEU A 51 -1.64 -6.91 11.65
CA LEU A 51 -1.03 -7.72 10.61
C LEU A 51 0.48 -7.58 10.64
N SER A 52 1.19 -8.71 10.54
CA SER A 52 2.64 -8.73 10.44
C SER A 52 3.11 -8.21 9.08
N PRO A 53 4.33 -7.61 8.98
CA PRO A 53 4.89 -7.10 7.72
C PRO A 53 4.96 -8.15 6.60
N LEU A 54 5.05 -9.43 6.95
CA LEU A 54 5.08 -10.53 5.97
C LEU A 54 3.73 -10.70 5.27
N HIS A 55 2.63 -10.73 6.05
CA HIS A 55 1.28 -10.82 5.49
C HIS A 55 0.82 -9.51 4.83
N PHE A 56 1.57 -8.44 5.04
CA PHE A 56 1.25 -7.13 4.51
C PHE A 56 1.30 -7.10 2.97
N ARG A 57 2.36 -7.66 2.39
CA ARG A 57 2.53 -7.69 0.94
C ARG A 57 1.44 -8.52 0.27
N ASP A 58 1.22 -9.72 0.80
CA ASP A 58 0.17 -10.62 0.31
C ASP A 58 -1.22 -9.98 0.42
N TYR A 59 -1.50 -9.27 1.51
CA TYR A 59 -2.77 -8.57 1.70
C TYR A 59 -2.97 -7.42 0.71
N ILE A 60 -1.92 -6.62 0.45
CA ILE A 60 -1.99 -5.57 -0.57
C ILE A 60 -2.19 -6.17 -1.95
N GLU A 61 -1.41 -7.20 -2.31
CA GLU A 61 -1.50 -7.84 -3.62
C GLU A 61 -2.90 -8.45 -3.83
N ASP A 62 -3.47 -9.11 -2.82
CA ASP A 62 -4.86 -9.63 -2.87
C ASP A 62 -5.90 -8.49 -2.97
N ALA A 63 -5.73 -7.40 -2.22
CA ALA A 63 -6.61 -6.24 -2.28
C ALA A 63 -6.57 -5.54 -3.65
N LEU A 64 -5.39 -5.42 -4.26
CA LEU A 64 -5.20 -4.88 -5.60
C LEU A 64 -5.78 -5.81 -6.67
N LEU A 65 -5.55 -7.13 -6.57
CA LEU A 65 -6.11 -8.13 -7.46
C LEU A 65 -7.64 -8.13 -7.42
N ARG A 66 -8.25 -8.09 -6.22
CA ARG A 66 -9.70 -8.02 -6.05
C ARG A 66 -10.33 -6.76 -6.65
N ARG A 67 -9.59 -5.66 -6.66
CA ARG A 67 -10.02 -4.37 -7.23
C ARG A 67 -9.77 -4.28 -8.74
N SER A 68 -8.89 -5.13 -9.27
CA SER A 68 -8.60 -5.27 -10.70
C SER A 68 -9.57 -6.22 -11.40
N LEU A 69 -10.41 -6.94 -10.65
CA LEU A 69 -11.48 -7.76 -11.19
C LEU A 69 -12.68 -6.86 -11.55
N PRO A 70 -13.23 -7.01 -12.78
CA PRO A 70 -14.32 -6.17 -13.29
C PRO A 70 -15.66 -6.39 -12.58
#